data_AF-A0A978SIH9-F1
#
_entry.id   AF-A0A978SIH9-F1
#
_cell.length_a   1.000
_cell.length_b   1.000
_cell.length_c   1.000
_cell.angle_alpha   90.00
_cell.angle_beta   90.00
_cell.angle_gamma   90.00
#
_symmetry.space_group_name_H-M   'P 1'
#
loop_
_entity.id
_entity.type
_entity.pdbx_description
1 polymer ?
#
loop_
_entity_poly.entity_id
_entity_poly.type
_entity_poly.pdbx_seq_one_letter_code
_entity_poly.pdbx_strand_id
1 'polypeptide(L)'
;MAKFSDIIHYYRNYKGITLFSVLAMGAFEALDLFNPYAIGQILNVLSKQPVDAAVQSLVNSMSGWTGLTPTPNSALWLLVALIFLISVGRAPIQPWLGAWFNWDTAFRARRDHSQRAIAKILTLPLDFYDENNPGRIAARVARGISNHTWTYPEITGQLLPKTIRVIGVFTIIFLIEWRIALLLLVSFFAIMFYSLSGLKKLSDQEQKLDKYMENTESRTSEIITNIKTVKAFATEAYELERQQQRLEREFKVLDYRIHLGYVKLSMIERTIVQSCVFLVLFWFMATFGDLMAGSRCLPLGD
;
A
#
# COMPACT_ATOMS: atom_id res chain seq x y z
N MET A 1 -6.33 -11.23 -14.43
CA MET A 1 -5.51 -10.08 -13.98
C MET A 1 -4.69 -9.55 -15.15
N ALA A 2 -4.79 -8.26 -15.44
CA ALA A 2 -3.88 -7.61 -16.41
C ALA A 2 -2.44 -7.76 -15.90
N LYS A 3 -1.50 -8.06 -16.79
CA LYS A 3 -0.09 -8.15 -16.40
C LYS A 3 0.42 -6.76 -16.09
N PHE A 4 1.39 -6.62 -15.18
CA PHE A 4 2.01 -5.34 -14.87
C PHE A 4 2.55 -4.62 -16.13
N SER A 5 3.04 -5.40 -17.10
CA SER A 5 3.44 -4.91 -18.43
C SER A 5 2.31 -4.19 -19.19
N ASP A 6 1.07 -4.64 -19.05
CA ASP A 6 -0.09 -4.07 -19.75
C ASP A 6 -0.40 -2.67 -19.21
N ILE A 7 -0.21 -2.46 -17.90
CA ILE A 7 -0.37 -1.16 -17.24
C ILE A 7 0.70 -0.18 -17.73
N ILE A 8 1.96 -0.60 -17.81
CA ILE A 8 3.04 0.25 -18.33
C ILE A 8 2.77 0.67 -19.79
N HIS A 9 2.25 -0.25 -20.61
CA HIS A 9 1.90 0.07 -21.99
C HIS A 9 0.70 1.03 -22.09
N TYR A 10 -0.31 0.83 -21.25
CA TYR A 10 -1.53 1.65 -21.18
C TYR A 10 -1.22 3.14 -20.90
N TYR A 11 -0.23 3.40 -20.04
CA TYR A 11 0.19 4.75 -19.65
C TYR A 11 1.43 5.26 -20.42
N ARG A 12 1.84 4.62 -21.52
CA ARG A 12 3.06 4.96 -22.26
C ARG A 12 3.16 6.44 -22.69
N ASN A 13 2.03 7.06 -23.03
CA ASN A 13 1.99 8.46 -23.45
C ASN A 13 2.19 9.45 -22.29
N TYR A 14 2.07 8.99 -21.04
CA TYR A 14 2.13 9.81 -19.83
C TYR A 14 3.38 9.55 -18.97
N LYS A 15 4.36 8.79 -19.50
CA LYS A 15 5.57 8.36 -18.78
C LYS A 15 6.31 9.48 -18.04
N GLY A 16 6.39 10.68 -18.62
CA GLY A 16 7.08 11.81 -17.98
C GLY A 16 6.42 12.24 -16.67
N ILE A 17 5.09 12.37 -16.68
CA ILE A 17 4.30 12.76 -15.50
C ILE A 17 4.32 11.64 -14.47
N THR A 18 4.17 10.38 -14.90
CA THR A 18 4.28 9.21 -14.04
C THR A 18 5.63 9.11 -13.36
N LEU A 19 6.73 9.30 -14.10
CA LEU A 19 8.07 9.21 -13.55
C LEU A 19 8.29 10.33 -12.53
N PHE A 20 7.86 11.55 -12.85
CA PHE A 20 7.95 12.69 -11.93
C PHE A 20 7.19 12.43 -10.62
N SER A 21 5.94 11.97 -10.68
CA SER A 21 5.14 11.71 -9.48
C SER A 21 5.74 10.60 -8.62
N VAL A 22 6.19 9.50 -9.24
CA VAL A 22 6.82 8.37 -8.54
C VAL A 22 8.14 8.80 -7.87
N LEU A 23 8.98 9.58 -8.57
CA LEU A 23 10.23 10.09 -8.01
C LEU A 23 9.97 11.09 -6.87
N ALA A 24 9.02 12.01 -7.04
CA ALA A 24 8.64 12.96 -6.00
C ALA A 24 8.13 12.24 -4.74
N MET A 25 7.26 11.24 -4.90
CA MET A 25 6.77 10.44 -3.78
C MET A 25 7.87 9.59 -3.15
N GLY A 26 8.74 8.98 -3.95
CA GLY A 26 9.92 8.26 -3.45
C GLY A 26 10.86 9.16 -2.64
N ALA A 27 11.05 10.41 -3.07
CA ALA A 27 11.82 11.40 -2.32
C ALA A 27 11.15 11.78 -0.99
N PHE A 28 9.82 11.93 -0.95
CA PHE A 28 9.09 12.14 0.30
C PHE A 28 9.20 10.96 1.26
N GLU A 29 9.14 9.73 0.75
CA GLU A 29 9.33 8.52 1.54
C GLU A 29 10.75 8.41 2.10
N ALA A 30 11.76 8.84 1.32
CA ALA A 30 13.14 8.93 1.79
C ALA A 30 13.31 10.02 2.87
N LEU A 31 12.69 11.19 2.71
CA LEU A 31 12.67 12.24 3.74
C LEU A 31 12.01 11.74 5.04
N ASP A 32 11.00 10.89 4.93
CA ASP A 32 10.33 10.28 6.09
C ASP A 32 11.22 9.35 6.91
N LEU A 33 12.33 8.86 6.35
CA LEU A 33 13.36 8.11 7.09
C LEU A 33 14.13 8.99 8.07
N PHE A 34 14.08 10.32 7.91
CA PHE A 34 14.68 11.25 8.86
C PHE A 34 14.02 11.17 10.24
N ASN A 35 12.71 10.94 10.31
CA ASN A 35 11.98 10.90 11.58
C ASN A 35 12.50 9.82 12.55
N PRO A 36 12.60 8.53 12.17
CA PRO A 36 13.17 7.52 13.07
C PRO A 36 14.64 7.79 13.43
N TYR A 37 15.42 8.33 12.49
CA TYR A 37 16.80 8.75 12.76
C TYR A 37 16.87 9.85 13.83
N ALA A 38 16.07 10.92 13.67
CA ALA A 38 16.03 12.04 14.59
C ALA A 38 15.53 11.63 15.99
N ILE A 39 14.56 10.71 16.07
CA ILE A 39 14.11 10.11 17.33
C ILE A 39 15.26 9.37 18.01
N GLY A 40 16.05 8.59 17.27
CA GLY A 40 17.24 7.91 17.80
C GLY A 40 18.26 8.89 18.37
N GLN A 41 18.53 10.00 17.67
CA GLN A 41 19.46 11.03 18.14
C GLN A 41 18.93 11.79 19.36
N ILE A 42 17.62 12.05 19.44
CA ILE A 42 16.99 12.60 20.65
C ILE A 42 17.21 11.67 21.84
N LEU A 43 17.03 10.35 21.65
CA LEU A 43 17.27 9.36 22.70
C LEU A 43 18.74 9.34 23.15
N ASN A 44 19.70 9.47 22.23
CA ASN A 44 21.12 9.57 22.56
C ASN A 44 21.40 10.79 23.45
N VAL A 45 20.85 11.96 23.10
CA VAL A 45 21.01 13.17 23.91
C VAL A 45 20.39 13.00 25.30
N LEU A 46 19.18 12.45 25.39
CA LEU A 46 18.51 12.17 26.67
C LEU A 46 19.29 11.15 27.52
N SER A 47 19.96 10.21 26.87
CA SER A 47 20.80 9.17 27.51
C SER A 47 22.23 9.64 27.79
N LYS A 48 22.55 10.92 27.56
CA LYS A 48 23.90 11.52 27.70
C LYS A 48 24.98 10.85 26.82
N GLN A 49 24.57 10.21 25.73
CA GLN A 49 25.47 9.67 24.72
C GLN A 49 25.85 10.74 23.70
N PRO A 50 27.03 10.63 23.05
CA PRO A 50 27.41 11.56 21.99
C PRO A 50 26.43 11.46 20.82
N VAL A 51 26.05 12.62 20.30
CA VAL A 51 25.22 12.73 19.09
C VAL A 51 26.08 12.46 17.86
N ASP A 52 25.50 11.97 16.77
CA ASP A 52 26.22 11.78 15.52
C ASP A 52 26.94 13.05 15.03
N ALA A 53 28.07 12.85 14.35
CA ALA A 53 28.87 13.93 13.75
C ALA A 53 28.04 14.84 12.82
N ALA A 54 27.06 14.29 12.10
CA ALA A 54 26.15 15.04 11.26
C ALA A 54 25.33 16.07 12.06
N VAL A 55 24.71 15.64 13.17
CA VAL A 55 23.93 16.54 14.03
C VAL A 55 24.84 17.54 14.73
N GLN A 56 26.02 17.11 15.19
CA GLN A 56 27.00 18.01 15.80
C GLN A 56 27.43 19.12 14.82
N SER A 57 27.65 18.80 13.54
CA SER A 57 28.00 19.80 12.52
C SER A 57 26.87 20.81 12.29
N LEU A 58 25.61 20.36 12.33
CA LEU A 58 24.44 21.22 12.19
C LEU A 58 24.26 22.13 13.42
N VAL A 59 24.47 21.59 14.63
CA VAL A 59 24.47 22.37 15.88
C VAL A 59 25.57 23.44 15.85
N ASN A 60 26.77 23.09 15.40
CA ASN A 60 27.89 24.03 15.27
C ASN A 60 27.65 25.10 14.21
N SER A 61 26.96 24.76 13.13
CA SER A 61 26.58 25.73 12.09
C SER A 61 25.49 26.69 12.60
N MET A 62 24.50 26.16 13.34
CA MET A 62 23.47 26.97 13.98
C MET A 62 24.02 27.86 15.09
N SER A 63 24.97 27.38 15.89
CA SER A 63 25.58 28.19 16.96
C SER A 63 26.33 29.40 16.38
N GLY A 64 26.96 29.25 15.21
CA GLY A 64 27.58 30.36 14.48
C GLY A 64 26.59 31.44 14.02
N TRP A 65 25.33 31.09 13.79
CA TRP A 65 24.28 32.03 13.34
C TRP A 65 23.46 32.63 14.48
N THR A 66 23.25 31.85 15.55
CA THR A 66 22.36 32.22 16.67
C THR A 66 23.12 32.71 17.91
N GLY A 67 24.44 32.52 17.97
CA GLY A 67 25.27 32.86 19.13
C GLY A 67 25.02 31.99 20.37
N LEU A 68 24.18 30.96 20.26
CA LEU A 68 23.87 30.02 21.34
C LEU A 68 25.01 29.01 21.51
N THR A 69 25.44 28.75 22.74
CA THR A 69 26.49 27.75 22.99
C THR A 69 26.01 26.34 22.63
N PRO A 70 26.88 25.50 22.01
CA PRO A 70 26.55 24.13 21.64
C PRO A 70 26.39 23.29 22.91
N THR A 71 25.17 23.27 23.44
CA THR A 71 24.78 22.49 24.61
C THR A 71 23.87 21.33 24.19
N PRO A 72 23.80 20.23 24.96
CA PRO A 72 22.88 19.12 24.68
C PRO A 72 21.42 19.58 24.48
N ASN A 73 20.98 20.60 25.23
CA ASN A 73 19.64 21.17 25.10
C ASN A 73 19.42 21.87 23.74
N SER A 74 20.43 22.57 23.21
CA SER A 74 20.35 23.18 21.87
C SER A 74 20.23 22.15 20.76
N ALA A 75 20.87 20.98 20.90
CA ALA A 75 20.75 19.86 19.97
C ALA A 75 19.33 19.27 19.96
N LEU A 76 18.69 19.15 21.12
CA LEU A 76 17.29 18.70 21.23
C LEU A 76 16.33 19.65 20.50
N TRP A 77 16.42 20.94 20.79
CA TRP A 77 15.57 21.93 20.13
C TRP A 77 15.78 21.99 18.62
N LEU A 78 17.02 21.84 18.14
CA LEU A 78 17.32 21.74 16.72
C LEU A 78 16.67 20.49 16.10
N LEU A 79 16.81 19.32 16.71
CA LEU A 79 16.24 18.07 16.18
C LEU A 79 14.71 18.13 16.14
N VAL A 80 14.07 18.66 17.19
CA VAL A 80 12.62 18.88 17.22
C VAL A 80 12.19 19.88 16.15
N ALA A 81 12.92 20.98 15.98
CA ALA A 81 12.65 21.98 14.95
C ALA A 81 12.80 21.39 13.53
N LEU A 82 13.81 20.55 13.29
CA LEU A 82 13.98 19.84 12.01
C LEU A 82 12.86 18.85 11.73
N ILE A 83 12.46 18.04 12.73
CA ILE A 83 11.32 17.13 12.60
C ILE A 83 10.05 17.92 12.27
N PHE A 84 9.82 19.03 12.98
CA PHE A 84 8.66 19.90 12.74
C PHE A 84 8.70 20.48 11.33
N LEU A 85 9.82 21.05 10.91
CA LEU A 85 9.95 21.69 9.59
C LEU A 85 9.79 20.68 8.45
N ILE A 86 10.39 19.50 8.57
CA ILE A 86 10.29 18.44 7.56
C ILE A 86 8.87 17.85 7.55
N SER A 87 8.32 17.47 8.71
CA SER A 87 7.02 16.79 8.80
C SER A 87 5.86 17.73 8.47
N VAL A 88 5.86 18.95 9.01
CA VAL A 88 4.80 19.95 8.76
C VAL A 88 4.97 20.59 7.40
N GLY A 89 6.21 20.89 6.99
CA GLY A 89 6.49 21.49 5.69
C GLY A 89 6.13 20.57 4.53
N ARG A 90 6.38 19.25 4.64
CA ARG A 90 5.99 18.30 3.59
C ARG A 90 4.50 18.02 3.53
N ALA A 91 3.79 18.09 4.67
CA ALA A 91 2.39 17.67 4.79
C ALA A 91 1.46 18.32 3.75
N PRO A 92 1.51 19.65 3.50
CA PRO A 92 0.70 20.24 2.44
C PRO A 92 1.26 19.95 1.04
N ILE A 93 2.57 19.83 0.87
CA ILE A 93 3.20 19.69 -0.46
C ILE A 93 2.96 18.29 -1.05
N GLN A 94 3.00 17.26 -0.21
CA GLN A 94 2.95 15.85 -0.63
C GLN A 94 1.66 15.47 -1.37
N PRO A 95 0.45 15.88 -0.95
CA PRO A 95 -0.79 15.63 -1.71
C PRO A 95 -0.80 16.30 -3.10
N TRP A 96 -0.25 17.51 -3.20
CA TRP A 96 -0.20 18.25 -4.47
C TRP A 96 0.80 17.66 -5.46
N LEU A 97 1.99 17.25 -5.01
CA LEU A 97 3.00 16.65 -5.88
C LEU A 97 2.74 15.16 -6.16
N GLY A 98 2.16 14.44 -5.22
CA GLY A 98 1.90 13.00 -5.34
C GLY A 98 0.49 12.70 -5.84
N ALA A 99 -0.50 12.88 -4.96
CA ALA A 99 -1.87 12.43 -5.21
C ALA A 99 -2.51 13.10 -6.43
N TRP A 100 -2.36 14.42 -6.55
CA TRP A 100 -2.93 15.18 -7.67
C TRP A 100 -2.41 14.70 -9.03
N PHE A 101 -1.08 14.60 -9.21
CA PHE A 101 -0.49 14.17 -10.48
C PHE A 101 -0.82 12.71 -10.83
N ASN A 102 -0.88 11.82 -9.83
CA ASN A 102 -1.29 10.43 -10.04
C ASN A 102 -2.74 10.35 -10.54
N TRP A 103 -3.65 11.12 -9.95
CA TRP A 103 -5.06 11.15 -10.36
C TRP A 103 -5.29 11.87 -11.68
N ASP A 104 -4.64 13.00 -11.92
CA ASP A 104 -4.69 13.71 -13.21
C ASP A 104 -4.27 12.79 -14.37
N THR A 105 -3.18 12.04 -14.18
CA THR A 105 -2.72 11.06 -15.18
C THR A 105 -3.75 9.96 -15.42
N ALA A 106 -4.33 9.41 -14.35
CA ALA A 106 -5.37 8.38 -14.44
C ALA A 106 -6.61 8.89 -15.20
N PHE A 107 -7.06 10.11 -14.91
CA PHE A 107 -8.24 10.69 -15.56
C PHE A 107 -8.00 11.06 -17.02
N ARG A 108 -6.82 11.60 -17.37
CA ARG A 108 -6.43 11.84 -18.77
C ARG A 108 -6.40 10.55 -19.56
N ALA A 109 -5.77 9.50 -19.02
CA ALA A 109 -5.75 8.19 -19.66
C ALA A 109 -7.17 7.63 -19.82
N ARG A 110 -8.01 7.71 -18.78
CA ARG A 110 -9.42 7.30 -18.84
C ARG A 110 -10.16 7.99 -19.99
N ARG A 111 -10.02 9.31 -20.13
CA ARG A 111 -10.66 10.07 -21.21
C ARG A 111 -10.22 9.56 -22.58
N ASP A 112 -8.91 9.51 -22.82
CA ASP A 112 -8.36 9.16 -24.13
C ASP A 112 -8.69 7.71 -24.53
N HIS A 113 -8.60 6.77 -23.59
CA HIS A 113 -8.94 5.37 -23.85
C HIS A 113 -10.44 5.15 -24.00
N SER A 114 -11.28 5.91 -23.30
CA SER A 114 -12.73 5.89 -23.53
C SER A 114 -13.07 6.38 -24.95
N GLN A 115 -12.44 7.47 -25.40
CA GLN A 115 -12.62 7.97 -26.76
C GLN A 115 -12.17 6.94 -27.81
N ARG A 116 -11.01 6.30 -27.63
CA ARG A 116 -10.52 5.24 -28.54
C ARG A 116 -11.43 4.02 -28.55
N ALA A 117 -11.93 3.60 -27.39
CA ALA A 117 -12.85 2.48 -27.29
C ALA A 117 -14.14 2.75 -28.04
N ILE A 118 -14.74 3.93 -27.85
CA ILE A 118 -15.94 4.34 -28.58
C ILE A 118 -15.67 4.43 -30.08
N ALA A 119 -14.56 5.06 -30.49
CA ALA A 119 -14.17 5.14 -31.90
C ALA A 119 -14.02 3.74 -32.52
N LYS A 120 -13.46 2.78 -31.78
CA LYS A 120 -13.33 1.40 -32.26
C LYS A 120 -14.69 0.74 -32.41
N ILE A 121 -15.55 0.83 -31.38
CA ILE A 121 -16.94 0.31 -31.39
C ILE A 121 -17.66 0.81 -32.66
N LEU A 122 -17.62 2.11 -32.95
CA LEU A 122 -18.29 2.67 -34.13
C LEU A 122 -17.78 2.16 -35.50
N THR A 123 -16.64 1.45 -35.55
CA THR A 123 -16.05 0.90 -36.78
C THR A 123 -16.21 -0.62 -36.95
N LEU A 124 -16.80 -1.33 -35.97
CA LEU A 124 -16.98 -2.78 -36.09
C LEU A 124 -18.12 -3.13 -37.07
N PRO A 125 -18.02 -4.26 -37.79
CA PRO A 125 -19.08 -4.74 -38.67
C PRO A 125 -20.34 -5.11 -37.88
N LEU A 126 -21.51 -5.04 -38.54
CA LEU A 126 -22.79 -5.38 -37.93
C LEU A 126 -22.83 -6.81 -37.39
N ASP A 127 -22.22 -7.77 -38.10
CA ASP A 127 -22.10 -9.18 -37.69
C ASP A 127 -21.56 -9.36 -36.26
N PHE A 128 -20.64 -8.48 -35.83
CA PHE A 128 -20.10 -8.52 -34.47
C PHE A 128 -21.17 -8.25 -33.40
N TYR A 129 -22.14 -7.38 -33.70
CA TYR A 129 -23.23 -6.99 -32.80
C TYR A 129 -24.38 -7.99 -32.78
N ASP A 130 -24.54 -8.76 -33.86
CA ASP A 130 -25.51 -9.85 -33.91
C ASP A 130 -25.10 -11.00 -32.97
N GLU A 131 -23.80 -11.26 -32.84
CA GLU A 131 -23.26 -12.29 -31.94
C GLU A 131 -23.05 -11.80 -30.49
N ASN A 132 -22.96 -10.49 -30.25
CA ASN A 132 -22.59 -9.94 -28.96
C ASN A 132 -23.59 -8.91 -28.43
N ASN A 133 -24.17 -9.21 -27.26
CA ASN A 133 -25.06 -8.30 -26.56
C ASN A 133 -24.40 -6.91 -26.33
N PRO A 134 -25.00 -5.81 -26.83
CA PRO A 134 -24.46 -4.45 -26.70
C PRO A 134 -24.22 -4.00 -25.26
N GLY A 135 -25.11 -4.37 -24.33
CA GLY A 135 -24.97 -4.08 -22.90
C GLY A 135 -23.75 -4.78 -22.29
N ARG A 136 -23.50 -6.04 -22.69
CA ARG A 136 -22.31 -6.79 -22.25
C ARG A 136 -21.02 -6.18 -22.77
N ILE A 137 -21.01 -5.66 -24.01
CA ILE A 137 -19.86 -4.94 -24.58
C ILE A 137 -19.60 -3.66 -23.79
N ALA A 138 -20.63 -2.83 -23.59
CA ALA A 138 -20.52 -1.57 -22.86
C ALA A 138 -20.03 -1.78 -21.42
N ALA A 139 -20.60 -2.76 -20.70
CA ALA A 139 -20.18 -3.10 -19.35
C ALA A 139 -18.72 -3.60 -19.30
N ARG A 140 -18.30 -4.43 -20.26
CA ARG A 140 -16.92 -4.93 -20.34
C ARG A 140 -15.92 -3.79 -20.56
N VAL A 141 -16.21 -2.87 -21.47
CA VAL A 141 -15.35 -1.70 -21.75
C VAL A 141 -15.30 -0.77 -20.54
N ALA A 142 -16.45 -0.44 -19.94
CA ALA A 142 -16.52 0.42 -18.76
C ALA A 142 -15.76 -0.18 -17.58
N ARG A 143 -15.92 -1.48 -17.30
CA ARG A 143 -15.18 -2.19 -16.24
C ARG A 143 -13.68 -2.20 -16.51
N GLY A 144 -13.26 -2.49 -17.73
CA GLY A 144 -11.84 -2.49 -18.10
C GLY A 144 -11.17 -1.13 -17.87
N ILE A 145 -11.80 -0.05 -18.37
CA ILE A 145 -11.28 1.32 -18.19
C ILE A 145 -11.30 1.73 -16.73
N SER A 146 -12.39 1.44 -16.01
CA SER A 146 -12.51 1.72 -14.58
C SER A 146 -11.39 1.05 -13.79
N ASN A 147 -11.17 -0.25 -14.00
CA ASN A 147 -10.13 -1.01 -13.32
C ASN A 147 -8.75 -0.36 -13.49
N HIS A 148 -8.36 0.01 -14.71
CA HIS A 148 -7.09 0.72 -14.94
C HIS A 148 -7.02 2.11 -14.28
N THR A 149 -8.14 2.82 -14.20
CA THR A 149 -8.21 4.16 -13.60
C THR A 149 -7.98 4.08 -12.08
N TRP A 150 -8.56 3.09 -11.41
CA TRP A 150 -8.44 2.92 -9.96
C TRP A 150 -7.15 2.23 -9.54
N THR A 151 -6.65 1.26 -10.32
CA THR A 151 -5.42 0.54 -9.98
C THR A 151 -4.16 1.40 -10.16
N TYR A 152 -4.16 2.35 -11.09
CA TYR A 152 -2.95 3.12 -11.39
C TYR A 152 -2.45 3.98 -10.21
N PRO A 153 -3.27 4.86 -9.59
CA PRO A 153 -2.84 5.64 -8.44
C PRO A 153 -2.41 4.77 -7.25
N GLU A 154 -2.98 3.58 -7.11
CA GLU A 154 -2.58 2.64 -6.06
C GLU A 154 -1.15 2.13 -6.28
N ILE A 155 -0.81 1.77 -7.52
CA ILE A 155 0.54 1.30 -7.85
C ILE A 155 1.57 2.43 -7.77
N THR A 156 1.31 3.54 -8.46
CA THR A 156 2.30 4.63 -8.58
C THR A 156 2.36 5.51 -7.35
N GLY A 157 1.24 5.68 -6.65
CA GLY A 157 1.14 6.51 -5.47
C GLY A 157 1.41 5.78 -4.17
N GLN A 158 1.12 4.47 -4.07
CA GLN A 158 1.33 3.73 -2.82
C GLN A 158 2.41 2.67 -2.97
N LEU A 159 2.23 1.72 -3.89
CA LEU A 159 3.05 0.51 -3.93
C LEU A 159 4.53 0.81 -4.22
N LEU A 160 4.82 1.62 -5.25
CA LEU A 160 6.18 1.98 -5.63
C LEU A 160 6.90 2.81 -4.53
N PRO A 161 6.35 3.95 -4.05
CA PRO A 161 7.02 4.74 -3.01
C PRO A 161 7.20 3.97 -1.71
N LYS A 162 6.20 3.19 -1.26
CA LYS A 162 6.31 2.38 -0.04
C LYS A 162 7.40 1.31 -0.17
N THR A 163 7.57 0.73 -1.36
CA THR A 163 8.66 -0.24 -1.60
C THR A 163 10.02 0.44 -1.47
N ILE A 164 10.18 1.66 -2.01
CA ILE A 164 11.39 2.48 -1.82
C ILE A 164 11.64 2.74 -0.33
N ARG A 165 10.59 3.11 0.43
CA ARG A 165 10.67 3.31 1.89
C ARG A 165 11.18 2.07 2.60
N VAL A 166 10.59 0.90 2.29
CA VAL A 166 10.97 -0.38 2.90
C VAL A 166 12.44 -0.68 2.63
N ILE A 167 12.90 -0.54 1.39
CA ILE A 167 14.31 -0.73 1.02
C ILE A 167 15.22 0.25 1.78
N GLY A 168 14.81 1.51 1.89
CA GLY A 168 15.54 2.54 2.64
C GLY A 168 15.67 2.21 4.13
N VAL A 169 14.58 1.80 4.79
CA VAL A 169 14.60 1.36 6.20
C VAL A 169 15.53 0.17 6.38
N PHE A 170 15.40 -0.87 5.55
CA PHE A 170 16.26 -2.05 5.64
C PHE A 170 17.74 -1.70 5.46
N THR A 171 18.05 -0.82 4.51
CA THR A 171 19.43 -0.38 4.27
C THR A 171 20.01 0.33 5.49
N ILE A 172 19.26 1.25 6.11
CA ILE A 172 19.69 1.97 7.31
C ILE A 172 19.92 1.01 8.48
N ILE A 173 18.96 0.10 8.74
CA ILE A 173 19.09 -0.86 9.85
C ILE A 173 20.29 -1.80 9.61
N PHE A 174 20.51 -2.24 8.38
CA PHE A 174 21.64 -3.10 8.03
C PHE A 174 23.00 -2.42 8.26
N LEU A 175 23.09 -1.10 8.00
CA LEU A 175 24.30 -0.32 8.25
C LEU A 175 24.56 -0.08 9.75
N ILE A 176 23.50 0.02 10.57
CA ILE A 176 23.62 0.23 12.01
C ILE A 176 23.96 -1.08 12.74
N GLU A 177 23.15 -2.12 12.56
CA GLU A 177 23.33 -3.43 13.22
C GLU A 177 22.81 -4.55 12.33
N TRP A 178 23.73 -5.22 11.63
CA TRP A 178 23.42 -6.27 10.66
C TRP A 178 22.74 -7.49 11.28
N ARG A 179 22.95 -7.77 12.58
CA ARG A 179 22.32 -8.90 13.27
C ARG A 179 20.81 -8.73 13.42
N ILE A 180 20.37 -7.53 13.82
CA ILE A 180 18.93 -7.19 13.91
C ILE A 180 18.33 -7.14 12.51
N ALA A 181 19.06 -6.57 11.55
CA ALA A 181 18.62 -6.50 10.16
C ALA A 181 18.31 -7.88 9.56
N LEU A 182 19.15 -8.88 9.82
CA LEU A 182 18.93 -10.26 9.36
C LEU A 182 17.69 -10.90 9.98
N LEU A 183 17.46 -10.72 11.29
CA LEU A 183 16.26 -11.24 11.95
C LEU A 183 14.98 -10.65 11.34
N LEU A 184 14.97 -9.33 11.11
CA LEU A 184 13.84 -8.65 10.45
C LEU A 184 13.67 -9.09 9.00
N LEU A 185 14.77 -9.30 8.28
CA LEU A 185 14.75 -9.76 6.89
C LEU A 185 14.14 -11.16 6.78
N VAL A 186 14.52 -12.09 7.64
CA VAL A 186 13.93 -13.45 7.69
C VAL A 186 12.43 -13.37 7.97
N SER A 187 12.00 -12.54 8.93
CA SER A 187 10.58 -12.33 9.22
C SER A 187 9.84 -11.75 8.01
N PHE A 188 10.41 -10.74 7.35
CA PHE A 188 9.83 -10.13 6.16
C PHE A 188 9.62 -11.14 5.02
N PHE A 189 10.63 -11.96 4.71
CA PHE A 189 10.50 -12.99 3.67
C PHE A 189 9.47 -14.07 4.05
N ALA A 190 9.41 -14.47 5.32
CA ALA A 190 8.41 -15.42 5.80
C ALA A 190 6.97 -14.88 5.62
N ILE A 191 6.74 -13.61 6.00
CA ILE A 191 5.46 -12.92 5.79
C ILE A 191 5.13 -12.83 4.31
N MET A 192 6.09 -12.37 3.48
CA MET A 192 5.88 -12.21 2.05
C MET A 192 5.50 -13.53 1.37
N PHE A 193 6.21 -14.62 1.68
CA PHE A 193 5.92 -15.94 1.12
C PHE A 193 4.52 -16.45 1.51
N TYR A 194 4.17 -16.30 2.79
CA TYR A 194 2.85 -16.69 3.29
C TYR A 194 1.74 -15.86 2.63
N SER A 195 1.92 -14.55 2.57
CA SER A 195 0.98 -13.59 1.98
C SER A 195 0.72 -13.92 0.50
N LEU A 196 1.77 -14.06 -0.32
CA LEU A 196 1.64 -14.38 -1.74
C LEU A 196 0.90 -15.70 -1.98
N SER A 197 1.18 -16.72 -1.17
CA SER A 197 0.54 -18.03 -1.27
C SER A 197 -0.95 -17.95 -0.91
N GLY A 198 -1.29 -17.22 0.16
CA GLY A 198 -2.66 -17.02 0.60
C GLY A 198 -3.47 -16.15 -0.38
N LEU A 199 -2.89 -15.05 -0.88
CA LEU A 199 -3.51 -14.17 -1.86
C LEU A 199 -3.84 -14.91 -3.16
N LYS A 200 -2.96 -15.80 -3.63
CA LYS A 200 -3.23 -16.61 -4.83
C LYS A 200 -4.50 -17.45 -4.66
N LYS A 201 -4.63 -18.11 -3.51
CA LYS A 201 -5.81 -18.94 -3.20
C LYS A 201 -7.10 -18.10 -3.07
N LEU A 202 -7.01 -16.90 -2.49
CA LEU A 202 -8.13 -15.97 -2.38
C LEU A 202 -8.55 -15.43 -3.75
N SER A 203 -7.58 -15.10 -4.61
CA SER A 203 -7.85 -14.64 -5.97
C SER A 203 -8.60 -15.70 -6.80
N ASP A 204 -8.27 -16.98 -6.64
CA ASP A 204 -9.01 -18.07 -7.29
C ASP A 204 -10.46 -18.19 -6.77
N GLN A 205 -10.72 -17.81 -5.52
CA GLN A 205 -12.07 -17.76 -4.95
C GLN A 205 -12.85 -16.53 -5.44
N GLU A 206 -12.20 -15.37 -5.55
CA GLU A 206 -12.78 -14.15 -6.13
C GLU A 206 -13.22 -14.38 -7.57
N GLN A 207 -12.40 -15.05 -8.40
CA GLN A 207 -12.81 -15.40 -9.77
C GLN A 207 -14.06 -16.29 -9.83
N LYS A 208 -14.30 -17.12 -8.80
CA LYS A 208 -15.53 -17.92 -8.70
C LYS A 208 -16.71 -17.06 -8.27
N LEU A 209 -16.49 -16.12 -7.34
CA LEU A 209 -17.50 -15.15 -6.92
C LEU A 209 -17.94 -14.27 -8.10
N ASP A 210 -16.99 -13.76 -8.89
CA ASP A 210 -17.27 -12.94 -10.08
C ASP A 210 -18.23 -13.64 -11.05
N LYS A 211 -18.09 -14.96 -11.24
CA LYS A 211 -19.00 -15.76 -12.08
C LYS A 211 -20.40 -15.89 -11.49
N TYR A 212 -20.52 -15.97 -10.15
CA TYR A 212 -21.83 -15.96 -9.50
C TYR A 212 -22.51 -14.61 -9.67
N MET A 213 -21.77 -13.53 -9.41
CA MET A 213 -22.25 -12.15 -9.57
C MET A 213 -22.68 -11.87 -11.01
N GLU A 214 -21.90 -12.28 -12.02
CA GLU A 214 -22.26 -12.11 -13.43
C GLU A 214 -23.58 -12.82 -13.78
N ASN A 215 -23.81 -14.03 -13.25
CA ASN A 215 -25.06 -14.76 -13.47
C ASN A 215 -26.25 -14.08 -12.78
N THR A 216 -26.06 -13.58 -11.57
CA THR A 216 -27.10 -12.85 -10.82
C THR A 216 -27.43 -11.51 -11.47
N GLU A 217 -26.44 -10.76 -11.92
CA GLU A 217 -26.62 -9.53 -12.70
C GLU A 217 -27.37 -9.82 -14.01
N SER A 218 -26.98 -10.86 -14.75
CA SER A 218 -27.67 -11.26 -15.98
C SER A 218 -29.14 -11.58 -15.71
N ARG A 219 -29.44 -12.38 -14.68
CA ARG A 219 -30.82 -12.73 -14.33
C ARG A 219 -31.61 -11.52 -13.87
N THR A 220 -30.99 -10.59 -13.14
CA THR A 220 -31.62 -9.34 -12.72
C THR A 220 -32.00 -8.50 -13.95
N SER A 221 -31.10 -8.41 -14.94
CA SER A 221 -31.38 -7.74 -16.22
C SER A 221 -32.54 -8.40 -16.97
N GLU A 222 -32.62 -9.74 -17.00
CA GLU A 222 -33.73 -10.47 -17.62
C GLU A 222 -35.08 -10.17 -16.95
N ILE A 223 -35.13 -10.15 -15.62
CA ILE A 223 -36.36 -9.86 -14.85
C ILE A 223 -36.82 -8.44 -15.14
N ILE A 224 -35.91 -7.47 -15.13
CA ILE A 224 -36.24 -6.06 -15.39
C ILE A 224 -36.74 -5.87 -16.83
N THR A 225 -36.05 -6.48 -17.80
CA THR A 225 -36.42 -6.39 -19.22
C THR A 225 -37.80 -7.01 -19.48
N ASN A 226 -38.11 -8.12 -18.82
CA ASN A 226 -39.37 -8.86 -18.99
C ASN A 226 -40.39 -8.57 -17.87
N ILE A 227 -40.29 -7.43 -17.19
CA ILE A 227 -41.12 -7.13 -16.01
C ILE A 227 -42.63 -7.18 -16.32
N LYS A 228 -43.04 -6.79 -17.53
CA LYS A 228 -44.43 -6.88 -17.97
C LYS A 228 -44.95 -8.33 -17.96
N THR A 229 -44.11 -9.28 -18.39
CA THR A 229 -44.41 -10.72 -18.41
C THR A 229 -44.51 -11.26 -16.99
N VAL A 230 -43.55 -10.92 -16.12
CA VAL A 230 -43.56 -11.35 -14.71
C VAL A 230 -44.86 -10.91 -14.02
N LYS A 231 -45.29 -9.66 -14.25
CA LYS A 231 -46.55 -9.11 -13.73
C LYS A 231 -47.79 -9.74 -14.34
N ALA A 232 -47.79 -9.99 -15.64
CA ALA A 232 -48.92 -10.62 -16.34
C ALA A 232 -49.21 -12.04 -15.81
N PHE A 233 -48.17 -12.77 -15.39
CA PHE A 233 -48.30 -14.09 -14.78
C PHE A 233 -48.36 -14.09 -13.24
N ALA A 234 -48.34 -12.92 -12.58
CA ALA A 234 -48.34 -12.77 -11.12
C ALA A 234 -47.25 -13.60 -10.40
N THR A 235 -46.03 -13.62 -10.98
CA THR A 235 -44.90 -14.45 -10.50
C THR A 235 -43.86 -13.67 -9.69
N GLU A 236 -44.18 -12.47 -9.20
CA GLU A 236 -43.20 -11.61 -8.51
C GLU A 236 -42.57 -12.27 -7.28
N ALA A 237 -43.39 -12.92 -6.44
CA ALA A 237 -42.90 -13.59 -5.23
C ALA A 237 -41.93 -14.74 -5.56
N TYR A 238 -42.21 -15.48 -6.63
CA TYR A 238 -41.38 -16.59 -7.09
C TYR A 238 -40.01 -16.12 -7.62
N GLU A 239 -39.98 -15.08 -8.46
CA GLU A 239 -38.71 -14.52 -8.94
C GLU A 239 -37.91 -13.86 -7.81
N LEU A 240 -38.59 -13.24 -6.84
CA LEU A 240 -37.95 -12.67 -5.65
C LEU A 240 -37.26 -13.74 -4.81
N GLU A 241 -37.96 -14.83 -4.48
CA GLU A 241 -37.39 -15.94 -3.70
C GLU A 241 -36.16 -16.54 -4.41
N ARG A 242 -36.27 -16.77 -5.72
CA ARG A 242 -35.15 -17.30 -6.51
C ARG A 242 -33.95 -16.36 -6.53
N GLN A 243 -34.17 -15.05 -6.56
CA GLN A 243 -33.10 -14.06 -6.48
C GLN A 243 -32.48 -13.96 -5.09
N GLN A 244 -33.29 -14.00 -4.03
CA GLN A 244 -32.80 -14.05 -2.66
C GLN A 244 -31.88 -15.26 -2.45
N GLN A 245 -32.24 -16.44 -2.98
CA GLN A 245 -31.39 -17.63 -2.91
C GLN A 245 -30.06 -17.46 -3.65
N ARG A 246 -30.00 -16.69 -4.74
CA ARG A 246 -28.75 -16.41 -5.48
C ARG A 246 -27.86 -15.46 -4.67
N LEU A 247 -28.44 -14.36 -4.17
CA LEU A 247 -27.75 -13.38 -3.33
C LEU A 247 -27.22 -14.01 -2.03
N GLU A 248 -27.98 -14.90 -1.41
CA GLU A 248 -27.57 -15.63 -0.21
C GLU A 248 -26.35 -16.54 -0.46
N ARG A 249 -26.26 -17.14 -1.66
CA ARG A 249 -25.08 -17.94 -2.06
C ARG A 249 -23.87 -17.05 -2.27
N GLU A 250 -24.04 -15.90 -2.91
CA GLU A 250 -22.97 -14.91 -3.08
C GLU A 250 -22.47 -14.40 -1.75
N PHE A 251 -23.38 -14.00 -0.86
CA PHE A 251 -23.06 -13.56 0.49
C PHE A 251 -22.26 -14.63 1.24
N LYS A 252 -22.70 -15.89 1.21
CA LYS A 252 -21.97 -16.98 1.88
C LYS A 252 -20.56 -17.20 1.34
N VAL A 253 -20.36 -17.07 0.03
CA VAL A 253 -19.03 -17.21 -0.57
C VAL A 253 -18.17 -16.01 -0.24
N LEU A 254 -18.71 -14.80 -0.36
CA LEU A 254 -18.01 -13.56 -0.08
C LEU A 254 -17.56 -13.52 1.39
N ASP A 255 -18.48 -13.73 2.33
CA ASP A 255 -18.20 -13.54 3.75
C ASP A 255 -17.43 -14.73 4.36
N TYR A 256 -17.99 -15.93 4.26
CA TYR A 256 -17.41 -17.11 4.93
C TYR A 256 -16.21 -17.74 4.21
N ARG A 257 -15.93 -17.40 2.94
CA ARG A 257 -14.74 -17.89 2.23
C ARG A 257 -13.72 -16.80 2.02
N ILE A 258 -14.11 -15.73 1.30
CA ILE A 258 -13.16 -14.69 0.87
C ILE A 258 -12.81 -13.79 2.07
N HIS A 259 -13.79 -13.15 2.69
CA HIS A 259 -13.53 -12.22 3.79
C HIS A 259 -12.92 -12.90 5.00
N LEU A 260 -13.47 -14.04 5.44
CA LEU A 260 -12.87 -14.86 6.49
C LEU A 260 -11.44 -15.29 6.14
N GLY A 261 -11.17 -15.58 4.87
CA GLY A 261 -9.84 -15.91 4.38
C GLY A 261 -8.86 -14.73 4.50
N TYR A 262 -9.27 -13.52 4.12
CA TYR A 262 -8.49 -12.29 4.36
C TYR A 262 -8.26 -12.01 5.85
N VAL A 263 -9.27 -12.24 6.70
CA VAL A 263 -9.15 -12.06 8.16
C VAL A 263 -8.12 -13.04 8.73
N LYS A 264 -8.16 -14.31 8.32
CA LYS A 264 -7.17 -15.32 8.74
C LYS A 264 -5.76 -14.97 8.28
N LEU A 265 -5.61 -14.50 7.04
CA LEU A 265 -4.33 -14.06 6.49
C LEU A 265 -3.78 -12.87 7.30
N SER A 266 -4.59 -11.84 7.51
CA SER A 266 -4.26 -10.64 8.30
C SER A 266 -3.93 -10.98 9.75
N MET A 267 -4.65 -11.93 10.37
CA MET A 267 -4.36 -12.40 11.73
C MET A 267 -2.94 -12.97 11.80
N ILE A 268 -2.58 -13.88 10.89
CA ILE A 268 -1.27 -14.54 10.89
C ILE A 268 -0.16 -13.52 10.60
N GLU A 269 -0.33 -12.64 9.62
CA GLU A 269 0.63 -11.58 9.32
C GLU A 269 0.90 -10.71 10.57
N ARG A 270 -0.16 -10.26 11.27
CA ARG A 270 -0.04 -9.46 12.49
C ARG A 270 0.63 -10.21 13.62
N THR A 271 0.31 -11.48 13.83
CA THR A 271 0.93 -12.31 14.86
C THR A 271 2.42 -12.54 14.58
N ILE A 272 2.81 -12.75 13.31
CA ILE A 272 4.23 -12.88 12.93
C ILE A 272 4.99 -11.57 13.17
N VAL A 273 4.41 -10.43 12.80
CA VAL A 273 5.05 -9.12 13.03
C VAL A 273 5.22 -8.86 14.53
N GLN A 274 4.18 -9.08 15.34
CA GLN A 274 4.25 -8.85 16.79
C GLN A 274 5.25 -9.80 17.46
N SER A 275 5.24 -11.08 17.11
CA SER A 275 6.20 -12.05 17.66
C SER A 275 7.64 -11.71 17.27
N CYS A 276 7.88 -11.25 16.03
CA CYS A 276 9.19 -10.78 15.60
C CYS A 276 9.67 -9.57 16.42
N VAL A 277 8.80 -8.58 16.67
CA VAL A 277 9.14 -7.43 17.51
C VAL A 277 9.51 -7.88 18.93
N PHE A 278 8.74 -8.79 19.54
CA PHE A 278 9.06 -9.33 20.86
C PHE A 278 10.39 -10.09 20.87
N LEU A 279 10.71 -10.85 19.83
CA LEU A 279 12.00 -11.54 19.71
C LEU A 279 13.18 -10.56 19.60
N VAL A 280 13.02 -9.49 18.83
CA VAL A 280 14.05 -8.43 18.72
C VAL A 280 14.26 -7.74 20.08
N LEU A 281 13.18 -7.41 20.79
CA LEU A 281 13.25 -6.83 22.14
C LEU A 281 13.91 -7.78 23.14
N PHE A 282 13.56 -9.07 23.10
CA PHE A 282 14.18 -10.08 23.96
C PHE A 282 15.67 -10.23 23.68
N TRP A 283 16.06 -10.28 22.40
CA TRP A 283 17.46 -10.34 21.99
C TRP A 283 18.25 -9.09 22.42
N PHE A 284 17.66 -7.91 22.27
CA PHE A 284 18.22 -6.65 22.75
C PHE A 284 18.41 -6.66 24.27
N MET A 285 17.42 -7.13 25.03
CA MET A 285 17.50 -7.22 26.49
C MET A 285 18.54 -8.24 26.95
N ALA A 286 18.67 -9.39 26.29
CA ALA A 286 19.68 -10.40 26.63
C ALA A 286 21.10 -9.86 26.41
N THR A 287 21.34 -9.20 25.27
CA THR A 287 22.66 -8.62 24.95
C THR A 287 23.03 -7.45 25.89
N PHE A 288 22.10 -6.57 26.24
CA PHE A 288 22.32 -5.51 27.24
C PHE A 288 22.42 -6.05 28.68
N GLY A 289 21.65 -7.10 29.00
CA GLY A 289 21.64 -7.76 30.29
C GLY A 289 22.98 -8.42 30.61
N ASP A 290 23.58 -9.09 29.63
CA ASP A 290 24.91 -9.68 29.75
C ASP A 290 26.00 -8.61 29.94
N LEU A 291 25.85 -7.44 29.29
CA LEU A 291 26.78 -6.31 29.45
C LEU A 291 26.72 -5.70 30.87
N MET A 292 25.52 -5.57 31.43
CA MET A 292 25.29 -5.08 32.80
C MET A 292 25.72 -6.10 33.85
N ALA A 293 25.47 -7.40 33.62
CA ALA A 293 25.90 -8.48 34.51
C ALA A 293 27.43 -8.64 34.51
N GLY A 294 28.09 -8.55 33.36
CA GLY A 294 29.56 -8.62 33.24
C GLY A 294 30.30 -7.49 33.94
N SER A 295 29.70 -6.29 34.03
CA SER A 295 30.28 -5.14 34.75
C SER A 295 30.24 -5.25 36.28
N ARG A 296 29.45 -6.18 36.85
CA ARG A 296 29.38 -6.44 38.30
C ARG A 296 30.30 -7.59 38.78
N CYS A 297 31.03 -8.23 37.87
CA CYS A 297 31.87 -9.40 38.16
C CYS A 297 33.38 -9.14 38.05
N LEU A 298 33.86 -7.89 38.19
CA LEU A 298 35.27 -7.65 38.53
C LEU A 298 35.41 -7.67 40.06
N PRO A 299 35.94 -8.75 40.66
CA PRO A 299 36.32 -8.71 42.07
C PRO A 299 37.45 -7.69 42.22
N LEU A 300 37.31 -6.80 43.19
CA LEU A 300 38.45 -6.09 43.78
C LEU A 300 39.36 -7.15 44.39
N GLY A 301 40.36 -7.58 43.62
CA GLY A 301 41.48 -8.39 44.06
C GLY A 301 42.75 -7.64 43.71
N ASP A 302 43.18 -6.78 44.64
CA ASP A 302 44.53 -6.67 45.22
C ASP A 302 44.66 -5.35 45.99
#